data_AF-A0A448X1J6-F1
#
_entry.id   AF-A0A448X1J6-F1
#
_cell.length_a   1.000
_cell.length_b   1.000
_cell.length_c   1.000
_cell.angle_alpha   90.00
_cell.angle_beta   90.00
_cell.angle_gamma   90.00
#
_symmetry.space_group_name_H-M   'P 1'
#
loop_
_entity.id
_entity.type
_entity.pdbx_description
1 polymer ?
#
loop_
_entity_poly.entity_id
_entity_poly.type
_entity_poly.pdbx_seq_one_letter_code
_entity_poly.pdbx_strand_id
1 'polypeptide(L)'
;PSETTFFQSCGIADLITTCYGGRNKRIGQALATTTKSVPELEQELLSGQSAQGPLTASEVFHVLESHHLEEQYPLFSTIHKICTRQLEPRQLISKLRHHPEHM
;
A
#
# COMPACT_ATOMS: atom_id res chain seq x y z
N PRO A 1 2.46 -21.09 -7.84
CA PRO A 1 1.50 -21.26 -6.72
C PRO A 1 0.07 -21.32 -7.27
N SER A 2 -0.78 -22.18 -6.71
CA SER A 2 -2.21 -22.20 -7.05
C SER A 2 -2.92 -21.05 -6.33
N GLU A 3 -4.00 -20.53 -6.91
CA GLU A 3 -4.86 -19.54 -6.25
C GLU A 3 -5.35 -20.04 -4.89
N THR A 4 -5.51 -21.36 -4.73
CA THR A 4 -5.86 -22.02 -3.46
C THR A 4 -4.91 -21.70 -2.31
N THR A 5 -3.66 -21.31 -2.59
CA THR A 5 -2.69 -20.88 -1.56
C THR A 5 -3.12 -19.57 -0.91
N PHE A 6 -3.76 -18.63 -1.63
CA PHE A 6 -4.25 -17.38 -1.04
C PHE A 6 -5.42 -17.59 -0.07
N PHE A 7 -6.13 -18.71 -0.18
CA PHE A 7 -7.19 -19.06 0.77
C PHE A 7 -6.67 -19.72 2.05
N GLN A 8 -5.36 -19.96 2.16
CA GLN A 8 -4.73 -20.41 3.40
C GLN A 8 -4.53 -19.23 4.37
N SER A 9 -4.18 -19.53 5.62
CA SER A 9 -4.00 -18.52 6.68
C SER A 9 -3.01 -17.41 6.30
N CYS A 10 -1.93 -17.76 5.61
CA CYS A 10 -0.92 -16.81 5.13
C CYS A 10 -1.39 -15.85 4.02
N GLY A 11 -2.58 -16.08 3.45
CA GLY A 11 -3.19 -15.20 2.45
C GLY A 11 -4.32 -14.38 3.07
N ILE A 12 -5.56 -14.84 2.86
CA ILE A 12 -6.77 -14.04 3.16
C ILE A 12 -6.94 -13.74 4.65
N ALA A 13 -6.61 -14.68 5.55
CA ALA A 13 -6.77 -14.45 6.99
C ALA A 13 -5.77 -13.40 7.50
N ASP A 14 -4.50 -13.52 7.11
CA ASP A 14 -3.46 -12.55 7.45
C ASP A 14 -3.72 -11.16 6.84
N LEU A 15 -4.20 -11.13 5.59
CA LEU A 15 -4.59 -9.88 4.93
C LEU A 15 -5.74 -9.19 5.67
N ILE A 16 -6.79 -9.92 6.04
CA ILE A 16 -7.93 -9.37 6.79
C ILE A 16 -7.43 -8.78 8.11
N THR A 17 -6.73 -9.56 8.95
CA THR A 17 -6.30 -9.06 10.26
C THR A 17 -5.38 -7.84 10.14
N THR A 18 -4.48 -7.81 9.15
CA THR A 18 -3.56 -6.70 8.90
C THR A 18 -4.28 -5.43 8.40
N CYS A 19 -5.33 -5.58 7.58
CA CYS A 19 -6.14 -4.45 7.12
C CYS A 19 -7.02 -3.88 8.25
N TYR A 20 -7.48 -4.73 9.18
CA TYR A 20 -8.27 -4.29 10.33
C TYR A 20 -7.42 -3.77 11.49
N GLY A 21 -6.15 -4.15 11.61
CA GLY A 21 -5.26 -3.69 12.66
C GLY A 21 -3.77 -3.86 12.31
N GLY A 22 -2.91 -3.06 12.94
CA GLY A 22 -1.46 -3.16 12.76
C GLY A 22 -0.80 -1.84 12.34
N ARG A 23 0.53 -1.87 12.26
CA ARG A 23 1.35 -0.67 12.03
C ARG A 23 1.11 -0.06 10.65
N ASN A 24 0.99 -0.89 9.61
CA ASN A 24 0.71 -0.44 8.24
C ASN A 24 -0.62 0.32 8.16
N LYS A 25 -1.70 -0.19 8.77
CA LYS A 25 -2.98 0.50 8.84
C LYS A 25 -2.85 1.87 9.51
N ARG A 26 -2.16 1.94 10.65
CA ARG A 26 -1.96 3.19 11.40
C ARG A 26 -1.21 4.24 10.57
N ILE A 27 -0.14 3.84 9.88
CA ILE A 27 0.58 4.72 8.96
C ILE A 27 -0.30 5.14 7.77
N GLY A 28 -1.02 4.22 7.15
CA GLY A 28 -1.92 4.52 6.03
C GLY A 28 -3.03 5.51 6.41
N GLN A 29 -3.62 5.38 7.59
CA GLN A 29 -4.60 6.34 8.12
C GLN A 29 -4.01 7.73 8.34
N ALA A 30 -2.78 7.80 8.88
CA ALA A 30 -2.11 9.08 9.10
C ALA A 30 -1.64 9.73 7.79
N LEU A 31 -1.21 8.94 6.80
CA LEU A 31 -0.93 9.43 5.45
C LEU A 31 -2.17 10.05 4.82
N ALA A 32 -3.36 9.47 5.07
CA ALA A 32 -4.63 9.96 4.55
C ALA A 32 -5.11 11.29 5.15
N THR A 33 -4.70 11.62 6.37
CA THR A 33 -5.22 12.76 7.14
C THR A 33 -4.18 13.85 7.41
N THR A 34 -2.91 13.61 7.11
CA THR A 34 -1.80 14.56 7.34
C THR A 34 -0.96 14.71 6.08
N THR A 35 -0.07 15.70 6.06
CA THR A 35 0.93 15.92 5.00
C THR A 35 2.33 15.40 5.34
N LYS A 36 2.50 14.80 6.54
CA LYS A 36 3.81 14.33 7.04
C LYS A 36 4.39 13.18 6.23
N SER A 37 5.70 13.10 6.13
CA SER A 37 6.39 11.98 5.50
C SER A 37 6.21 10.67 6.29
N VAL A 38 6.44 9.52 5.65
CA VAL A 38 6.40 8.21 6.33
C VAL A 38 7.38 8.16 7.52
N PRO A 39 8.66 8.59 7.41
CA PRO A 39 9.59 8.56 8.54
C PRO A 39 9.12 9.38 9.75
N GLU A 40 8.54 10.56 9.51
CA GLU A 40 7.97 11.39 10.59
C GLU A 40 6.81 10.67 11.29
N LEU A 41 5.93 10.04 10.51
CA LEU A 41 4.80 9.29 11.04
C LEU A 41 5.23 8.02 11.79
N GLU A 42 6.26 7.32 11.33
CA GLU A 42 6.84 6.18 12.06
C GLU A 42 7.45 6.61 13.39
N GLN A 43 8.17 7.73 13.41
CA GLN A 43 8.72 8.28 14.64
C GLN A 43 7.62 8.64 15.65
N GLU A 44 6.57 9.31 15.20
CA GLU A 44 5.49 9.79 16.08
C GLU A 44 4.51 8.70 16.52
N LEU A 45 4.13 7.79 15.61
CA LEU A 45 3.02 6.86 15.83
C LEU A 45 3.49 5.47 16.23
N LEU A 46 4.72 5.10 15.88
CA LEU A 46 5.29 3.78 16.08
C LEU A 46 6.56 3.81 16.93
N SER A 47 6.86 4.95 17.58
CA SER A 47 8.06 5.15 18.41
C SER A 47 9.35 4.80 17.66
N GLY A 48 9.42 5.16 16.37
CA GLY A 48 10.58 4.89 15.50
C GLY A 48 10.62 3.48 14.92
N GLN A 49 9.64 2.62 15.20
CA GLN A 49 9.54 1.32 14.55
C GLN A 49 9.02 1.46 13.11
N SER A 50 9.66 0.79 12.17
CA SER A 50 9.26 0.86 10.77
C SER A 50 8.02 0.00 10.47
N ALA A 51 7.13 0.55 9.65
CA ALA A 51 6.08 -0.18 8.95
C ALA A 51 6.64 -0.70 7.62
N GLN A 52 6.56 -2.02 7.40
CA GLN A 52 7.14 -2.63 6.20
C GLN A 52 6.38 -2.27 4.91
N GLY A 53 5.09 -1.92 5.00
CA GLY A 53 4.23 -1.64 3.84
C GLY A 53 4.80 -0.59 2.88
N PRO A 54 5.17 0.62 3.33
CA PRO A 54 5.81 1.63 2.49
C PRO A 54 7.10 1.15 1.80
N LEU A 55 7.95 0.37 2.49
CA LEU A 55 9.19 -0.17 1.93
C LEU A 55 8.87 -1.19 0.82
N THR A 56 8.00 -2.15 1.11
CA THR A 56 7.55 -3.15 0.13
C THR A 56 6.85 -2.50 -1.06
N ALA A 57 6.04 -1.45 -0.84
CA ALA A 57 5.40 -0.72 -1.93
C ALA A 57 6.44 -0.06 -2.87
N SER A 58 7.56 0.42 -2.33
CA SER A 58 8.68 0.94 -3.13
C SER A 58 9.34 -0.13 -3.97
N GLU A 59 9.62 -1.30 -3.41
CA GLU A 59 10.23 -2.41 -4.14
C GLU A 59 9.30 -2.95 -5.23
N VAL A 60 8.02 -3.16 -4.90
CA VAL A 60 7.01 -3.60 -5.87
C VAL A 60 6.86 -2.57 -6.99
N PHE A 61 6.78 -1.27 -6.66
CA PHE A 61 6.70 -0.23 -7.69
C PHE A 61 7.92 -0.23 -8.62
N HIS A 62 9.12 -0.39 -8.07
CA HIS A 62 10.35 -0.45 -8.87
C HIS A 62 10.32 -1.63 -9.86
N VAL A 63 9.86 -2.81 -9.43
CA VAL A 63 9.68 -3.97 -10.32
C VAL A 63 8.63 -3.65 -11.40
N LEU A 64 7.47 -3.11 -11.02
CA LEU A 64 6.42 -2.75 -11.97
C LEU A 64 6.90 -1.74 -13.02
N GLU A 65 7.62 -0.70 -12.60
CA GLU A 65 8.17 0.35 -13.46
C GLU A 65 9.18 -0.22 -14.46
N SER A 66 10.06 -1.12 -14.03
CA SER A 66 11.03 -1.79 -14.91
C SER A 66 10.39 -2.65 -16.00
N HIS A 67 9.13 -3.05 -15.80
CA HIS A 67 8.35 -3.85 -16.75
C HIS A 67 7.22 -3.05 -17.43
N HIS A 68 7.08 -1.75 -17.13
CA HIS A 68 5.99 -0.89 -17.62
C HIS A 68 4.58 -1.42 -17.28
N LEU A 69 4.41 -1.98 -16.08
CA LEU A 69 3.17 -2.61 -15.61
C LEU A 69 2.39 -1.75 -14.59
N GLU A 70 2.76 -0.49 -14.38
CA GLU A 70 2.20 0.36 -13.32
C GLU A 70 0.70 0.58 -13.49
N GLU A 71 0.22 0.63 -14.74
CA GLU A 71 -1.19 0.77 -15.09
C GLU A 71 -1.98 -0.52 -14.91
N GLN A 72 -1.33 -1.69 -15.06
CA GLN A 72 -1.94 -2.99 -14.82
C GLN A 72 -2.14 -3.27 -13.31
N TYR A 73 -1.30 -2.66 -12.46
CA TYR A 73 -1.35 -2.83 -11.00
C TYR A 73 -1.56 -1.48 -10.30
N PRO A 74 -2.69 -0.79 -10.56
CA PRO A 74 -2.89 0.60 -10.13
C PRO A 74 -2.96 0.74 -8.61
N LEU A 75 -3.36 -0.31 -7.88
CA LEU A 75 -3.38 -0.31 -6.42
C LEU A 75 -1.96 -0.15 -5.86
N PHE A 76 -1.00 -1.00 -6.26
CA PHE A 76 0.38 -0.93 -5.78
C PHE A 76 1.06 0.36 -6.20
N SER A 77 0.91 0.75 -7.48
CA SER A 77 1.49 1.98 -8.01
C SER A 77 0.98 3.23 -7.29
N THR A 78 -0.31 3.29 -6.97
CA THR A 78 -0.90 4.44 -6.29
C THR A 78 -0.49 4.49 -4.82
N ILE A 79 -0.41 3.35 -4.13
CA ILE A 79 0.06 3.28 -2.73
C ILE A 79 1.50 3.82 -2.64
N HIS A 80 2.42 3.38 -3.51
CA HIS A 80 3.78 3.89 -3.51
C HIS A 80 3.83 5.41 -3.70
N LYS A 81 3.08 5.93 -4.69
CA LYS A 81 3.01 7.37 -4.98
C LYS A 81 2.41 8.18 -3.84
N ILE A 82 1.48 7.61 -3.06
CA ILE A 82 0.96 8.24 -1.84
C ILE A 82 2.01 8.24 -0.72
N CYS A 83 2.69 7.10 -0.50
CA CYS A 83 3.75 7.00 0.51
C CYS A 83 4.91 7.98 0.25
N THR A 84 5.21 8.27 -1.02
CA THR A 84 6.23 9.24 -1.45
C THR A 84 5.71 10.65 -1.66
N ARG A 85 4.43 10.92 -1.32
CA ARG A 85 3.77 12.24 -1.46
C ARG A 85 3.73 12.80 -2.89
N GLN A 86 3.85 11.94 -3.89
CA GLN A 86 3.64 12.29 -5.30
C GLN A 86 2.15 12.33 -5.67
N LEU A 87 1.30 11.61 -4.92
CA LEU A 87 -0.16 11.64 -5.07
C LEU A 87 -0.85 11.86 -3.73
N GLU A 88 -1.99 12.55 -3.79
CA GLU A 88 -2.86 12.75 -2.63
C GLU A 88 -3.65 11.47 -2.33
N PRO A 89 -3.79 11.05 -1.07
CA PRO A 89 -4.53 9.84 -0.68
C PRO A 89 -5.94 9.75 -1.25
N ARG A 90 -6.64 10.89 -1.36
CA ARG A 90 -8.00 10.97 -1.95
C ARG A 90 -8.08 10.49 -3.40
N GLN A 91 -6.96 10.49 -4.13
CA GLN A 91 -6.90 10.04 -5.52
C GLN A 91 -6.93 8.51 -5.64
N LEU A 92 -6.68 7.76 -4.55
CA LEU A 92 -6.69 6.29 -4.55
C LEU A 92 -7.99 5.73 -5.14
N ILE A 93 -9.14 6.18 -4.62
CA ILE A 93 -10.44 5.70 -5.08
C ILE A 93 -10.66 5.99 -6.57
N SER A 94 -10.24 7.17 -7.05
CA SER A 94 -10.36 7.52 -8.46
C SER A 94 -9.49 6.65 -9.37
N LYS A 95 -8.30 6.23 -8.91
CA LYS A 95 -7.42 5.32 -9.65
C LYS A 95 -7.97 3.91 -9.69
N LEU A 96 -8.62 3.45 -8.62
CA LEU A 96 -9.23 2.11 -8.55
C LEU A 96 -10.56 1.99 -9.32
N ARG A 97 -11.26 3.11 -9.60
CA ARG A 97 -12.47 3.07 -10.46
C ARG A 97 -12.22 2.54 -11.87
N HIS A 98 -10.98 2.60 -12.33
CA HIS A 98 -10.56 2.12 -13.65
C HIS A 98 -9.65 0.91 -13.52
N HIS A 99 -9.86 0.07 -12.50
CA HIS A 99 -9.03 -1.11 -12.26
C HIS A 99 -9.20 -2.14 -13.41
N PRO A 100 -8.12 -2.75 -13.93
CA PRO A 100 -8.18 -3.73 -15.02
C PRO A 100 -9.12 -4.91 -14.77
N GLU A 101 -9.24 -5.37 -13.52
CA GLU A 101 -10.20 -6.42 -13.09
C GLU A 101 -11.69 -6.08 -13.34
N HIS A 102 -12.02 -4.85 -13.74
CA HIS A 102 -13.40 -4.43 -14.04
C HIS A 102 -13.61 -4.10 -15.52
N MET A 103 -12.57 -4.25 -16.35
CA MET A 103 -12.63 -4.03 -17.80
C MET A 103 -12.86 -5.35 -18.52
#